data_AF-A0AAD0XGT7-F1
#
_entry.id   AF-A0AAD0XGT7-F1
#
_cell.length_a   1.000
_cell.length_b   1.000
_cell.length_c   1.000
_cell.angle_alpha   90.00
_cell.angle_beta   90.00
_cell.angle_gamma   90.00
#
_symmetry.space_group_name_H-M   'P 1'
#
loop_
_entity.id
_entity.type
_entity.pdbx_description
1 polymer ?
#
loop_
_entity_poly.entity_id
_entity_poly.type
_entity_poly.pdbx_seq_one_letter_code
_entity_poly.pdbx_strand_id
1 'polypeptide(L)'
;MNLAYEEEQTAQAQTAVLADTLDNEPAELVAQLSHRILILRQQAQSLMRFPANRDGKQQRQLLQQQIRNLYQQLFVLEQQQAQRRMRSENYLSMALSVAAHAAHQHAHGEALAPTL
;
A
#
# COMPACT_ATOMS: atom_id res chain seq x y z
N MET A 1 -37.42 -9.40 -12.61
CA MET A 1 -36.01 -9.27 -13.02
C MET A 1 -35.37 -8.26 -12.07
N ASN A 2 -34.76 -8.77 -11.01
CA ASN A 2 -34.31 -8.01 -9.84
C ASN A 2 -32.86 -7.53 -10.06
N LEU A 3 -32.68 -6.40 -10.75
CA LEU A 3 -31.36 -5.82 -11.04
C LEU A 3 -30.69 -5.14 -9.84
N ALA A 4 -31.43 -4.85 -8.77
CA ALA A 4 -30.92 -4.10 -7.62
C ALA A 4 -30.03 -4.92 -6.67
N TYR A 5 -30.12 -6.26 -6.68
CA TYR A 5 -29.42 -7.11 -5.72
C TYR A 5 -28.01 -7.55 -6.19
N GLU A 6 -27.67 -7.37 -7.47
CA GLU A 6 -26.33 -7.72 -7.97
C GLU A 6 -25.30 -6.60 -7.76
N GLU A 7 -25.73 -5.33 -7.73
CA GLU A 7 -24.83 -4.20 -7.49
C GLU A 7 -24.35 -4.12 -6.03
N GLU A 8 -25.24 -4.40 -5.06
CA GLU A 8 -24.85 -4.42 -3.64
C GLU A 8 -23.89 -5.56 -3.32
N GLN A 9 -24.06 -6.73 -3.95
CA GLN A 9 -23.20 -7.89 -3.72
C GLN A 9 -21.79 -7.69 -4.26
N THR A 10 -21.65 -6.98 -5.40
CA THR A 10 -20.33 -6.65 -5.94
C THR A 10 -19.63 -5.53 -5.18
N ALA A 11 -20.37 -4.54 -4.67
CA ALA A 11 -19.82 -3.50 -3.80
C ALA A 11 -19.37 -4.06 -2.45
N GLN A 12 -20.13 -5.00 -1.87
CA GLN A 12 -19.78 -5.72 -0.64
C GLN A 12 -18.61 -6.68 -0.84
N ALA A 13 -18.50 -7.36 -1.99
CA ALA A 13 -17.35 -8.18 -2.32
C ALA A 13 -16.07 -7.35 -2.52
N GLN A 14 -16.17 -6.17 -3.14
CA GLN A 14 -15.02 -5.25 -3.29
C GLN A 14 -14.58 -4.65 -1.95
N THR A 15 -15.52 -4.32 -1.06
CA THR A 15 -15.20 -3.84 0.29
C THR A 15 -14.70 -4.96 1.21
N ALA A 16 -15.17 -6.19 1.06
CA ALA A 16 -14.66 -7.35 1.79
C ALA A 16 -13.22 -7.69 1.37
N VAL A 17 -12.89 -7.63 0.08
CA VAL A 17 -11.50 -7.82 -0.40
C VAL A 17 -10.58 -6.71 0.10
N LEU A 18 -11.08 -5.48 0.28
CA LEU A 18 -10.31 -4.38 0.86
C LEU A 18 -10.18 -4.51 2.39
N ALA A 19 -11.20 -5.03 3.09
CA ALA A 19 -11.14 -5.27 4.53
C ALA A 19 -10.23 -6.46 4.90
N ASP A 20 -10.14 -7.48 4.05
CA ASP A 20 -9.24 -8.63 4.24
C ASP A 20 -7.76 -8.32 3.89
N THR A 21 -7.46 -7.07 3.52
CA THR A 21 -6.08 -6.58 3.31
C THR A 21 -5.56 -5.73 4.46
N LEU A 22 -6.30 -5.61 5.57
CA LEU A 22 -5.90 -4.84 6.76
C LEU A 22 -4.67 -5.42 7.48
N ASP A 23 -4.27 -6.66 7.16
CA ASP A 23 -3.07 -7.34 7.70
C ASP A 23 -1.97 -7.61 6.66
N ASN A 24 -2.12 -7.19 5.39
CA ASN A 24 -1.08 -7.45 4.39
C ASN A 24 0.06 -6.43 4.52
N GLU A 25 1.28 -6.95 4.69
CA GLU A 25 2.51 -6.17 4.65
C GLU A 25 2.53 -5.28 3.38
N PRO A 26 2.90 -3.99 3.48
CA PRO A 26 2.90 -3.10 2.32
C PRO A 26 3.76 -3.64 1.16
N ALA A 27 4.79 -4.44 1.46
CA ALA A 27 5.60 -5.13 0.47
C ALA A 27 4.81 -6.18 -0.34
N GLU A 28 3.87 -6.89 0.28
CA GLU A 28 3.03 -7.89 -0.39
C GLU A 28 2.02 -7.22 -1.31
N LEU A 29 1.41 -6.12 -0.88
CA LEU A 29 0.51 -5.33 -1.74
C LEU A 29 1.26 -4.77 -2.97
N VAL A 30 2.49 -4.28 -2.80
CA VAL A 30 3.35 -3.88 -3.93
C VAL A 30 3.61 -5.04 -4.88
N ALA A 31 3.93 -6.23 -4.34
CA ALA A 31 4.18 -7.42 -5.14
C ALA A 31 2.93 -7.85 -5.94
N GLN A 32 1.75 -7.84 -5.31
CA GLN A 32 0.48 -8.18 -5.94
C GLN A 32 0.13 -7.21 -7.08
N LEU A 33 0.22 -5.90 -6.83
CA LEU A 33 -0.06 -4.88 -7.86
C LEU A 33 0.94 -4.97 -9.02
N SER A 34 2.21 -5.18 -8.71
CA SER A 34 3.27 -5.36 -9.72
C SER A 34 3.03 -6.61 -10.58
N HIS A 35 2.65 -7.72 -9.94
CA HIS A 35 2.30 -8.96 -10.64
C HIS A 35 1.07 -8.76 -11.56
N ARG A 36 0.05 -8.06 -11.08
CA ARG A 36 -1.13 -7.74 -11.89
C ARG A 36 -0.78 -6.90 -13.12
N ILE A 37 0.11 -5.91 -12.98
CA ILE A 37 0.60 -5.11 -14.11
C ILE A 37 1.29 -6.00 -15.15
N LEU A 38 2.11 -6.97 -14.72
CA LEU A 38 2.79 -7.89 -15.63
C LEU A 38 1.78 -8.70 -16.46
N ILE A 39 0.77 -9.28 -15.81
CA ILE A 39 -0.29 -10.03 -16.49
C ILE A 39 -1.02 -9.15 -17.52
N LEU A 40 -1.45 -7.95 -17.12
CA LEU A 40 -2.18 -7.04 -18.02
C LEU A 40 -1.32 -6.59 -19.20
N ARG A 41 -0.01 -6.39 -19.00
CA ARG A 41 0.94 -6.11 -20.09
C ARG A 41 1.05 -7.28 -21.06
N GLN A 42 1.12 -8.51 -20.56
CA GLN A 42 1.15 -9.71 -21.40
C GLN A 42 -0.14 -9.85 -22.22
N GLN A 43 -1.30 -9.55 -21.63
CA GLN A 43 -2.58 -9.51 -22.33
C GLN A 43 -2.62 -8.40 -23.40
N ALA A 44 -2.10 -7.21 -23.09
CA ALA A 44 -2.03 -6.13 -24.07
C ALA A 44 -1.12 -6.51 -25.27
N GLN A 45 0.01 -7.19 -25.00
CA GLN A 45 0.91 -7.70 -26.03
C GLN A 45 0.28 -8.79 -26.89
N SER A 46 -0.51 -9.70 -26.30
CA SER A 46 -1.21 -10.72 -27.08
C SER A 46 -2.24 -10.09 -28.01
N LEU A 47 -2.95 -9.04 -27.57
CA LEU A 47 -3.89 -8.29 -28.39
C LEU A 47 -3.23 -7.44 -29.48
N MET A 48 -1.93 -7.13 -29.37
CA MET A 48 -1.19 -6.47 -30.45
C MET A 48 -0.92 -7.40 -31.64
N ARG A 49 -0.89 -8.72 -31.42
CA ARG A 49 -0.66 -9.71 -32.49
C ARG A 49 -1.81 -9.77 -33.51
N PHE A 50 -3.00 -9.26 -33.14
CA PHE A 50 -4.19 -9.26 -33.99
C PHE A 50 -4.75 -7.84 -34.17
N PRO A 51 -4.09 -6.98 -34.97
CA PRO A 51 -4.45 -5.56 -35.11
C PRO A 51 -5.77 -5.33 -35.88
N ALA A 52 -6.21 -6.30 -36.69
CA ALA A 52 -7.43 -6.22 -37.49
C ALA A 52 -8.73 -6.38 -36.67
N ASN A 53 -8.64 -6.80 -35.40
CA ASN A 53 -9.81 -6.92 -34.53
C ASN A 53 -10.21 -5.55 -33.97
N ARG A 54 -11.40 -5.07 -34.34
CA ARG A 54 -11.98 -3.79 -33.89
C ARG A 54 -12.15 -3.75 -32.36
N ASP A 55 -12.61 -4.85 -31.76
CA ASP A 55 -12.80 -4.98 -30.32
C ASP A 55 -11.45 -5.00 -29.59
N GLY A 56 -10.43 -5.57 -30.23
CA GLY A 56 -9.05 -5.57 -29.74
C GLY A 56 -8.49 -4.17 -29.51
N LYS A 57 -8.92 -3.16 -30.28
CA LYS A 57 -8.50 -1.77 -30.07
C LYS A 57 -9.07 -1.19 -28.77
N GLN A 58 -10.37 -1.38 -28.52
CA GLN A 58 -11.03 -0.91 -27.30
C GLN A 58 -10.49 -1.65 -26.08
N GLN A 59 -10.32 -2.97 -26.18
CA GLN A 59 -9.78 -3.79 -25.10
C GLN A 59 -8.35 -3.38 -24.73
N ARG A 60 -7.50 -3.05 -25.71
CA ARG A 60 -6.16 -2.51 -25.44
C ARG A 60 -6.20 -1.16 -24.72
N GLN A 61 -7.09 -0.25 -25.10
CA GLN A 61 -7.25 1.03 -24.42
C GLN A 61 -7.68 0.84 -22.96
N LEU A 62 -8.62 -0.07 -22.71
CA LEU A 62 -9.08 -0.41 -21.36
C LEU A 62 -7.95 -1.02 -20.52
N LEU A 63 -7.17 -1.96 -21.07
CA LEU A 63 -6.01 -2.53 -20.39
C LEU A 63 -4.95 -1.46 -20.07
N GLN A 64 -4.69 -0.53 -20.99
CA GLN A 64 -3.76 0.58 -20.74
C GLN A 64 -4.24 1.50 -19.62
N GLN A 65 -5.53 1.80 -19.56
CA GLN A 65 -6.12 2.57 -18.46
C GLN A 65 -5.99 1.83 -17.13
N GLN A 66 -6.29 0.53 -17.11
CA GLN A 66 -6.11 -0.30 -15.91
C GLN A 66 -4.66 -0.32 -15.44
N ILE A 67 -3.69 -0.52 -16.35
CA ILE A 67 -2.26 -0.47 -16.02
C ILE A 67 -1.89 0.90 -15.44
N ARG A 68 -2.37 2.00 -16.02
CA ARG A 68 -2.12 3.35 -15.49
C ARG A 68 -2.67 3.52 -14.07
N ASN A 69 -3.88 3.04 -13.81
CA ASN A 69 -4.48 3.11 -12.48
C ASN A 69 -3.68 2.30 -11.45
N LEU A 70 -3.20 1.11 -11.82
CA LEU A 70 -2.35 0.31 -10.93
C LEU A 70 -1.02 1.00 -10.60
N TYR A 71 -0.41 1.69 -11.57
CA TYR A 71 0.77 2.51 -11.30
C TYR A 71 0.50 3.68 -10.35
N GLN A 72 -0.66 4.33 -10.47
CA GLN A 72 -1.05 5.39 -9.53
C GLN A 72 -1.25 4.84 -8.11
N GLN A 73 -1.87 3.67 -7.98
CA GLN A 73 -2.04 2.99 -6.68
C GLN A 73 -0.69 2.63 -6.05
N LEU A 74 0.24 2.07 -6.84
CA LEU A 74 1.61 1.79 -6.38
C LEU A 74 2.30 3.07 -5.89
N PHE A 75 2.23 4.16 -6.64
CA PHE A 75 2.84 5.42 -6.26
C PHE A 75 2.31 5.96 -4.93
N VAL A 76 0.98 5.92 -4.73
CA VAL A 76 0.36 6.35 -3.47
C VAL A 76 0.82 5.48 -2.30
N LEU A 77 0.90 4.17 -2.51
CA LEU A 77 1.34 3.21 -1.48
C LEU A 77 2.82 3.42 -1.11
N GLU A 78 3.70 3.60 -2.10
CA GLU A 78 5.12 3.93 -1.88
C GLU A 78 5.28 5.26 -1.14
N GLN A 79 4.50 6.28 -1.51
CA GLN A 79 4.51 7.57 -0.82
C GLN A 79 4.09 7.43 0.65
N GLN A 80 3.03 6.66 0.94
CA GLN A 80 2.60 6.39 2.30
C GLN A 80 3.67 5.64 3.09
N GLN A 81 4.35 4.66 2.48
CA GLN A 81 5.43 3.93 3.13
C GLN A 81 6.62 4.85 3.46
N ALA A 82 7.02 5.72 2.53
CA ALA A 82 8.07 6.70 2.76
C ALA A 82 7.72 7.66 3.91
N GLN A 83 6.48 8.16 3.95
CA GLN A 83 6.01 9.02 5.04
C GLN A 83 6.00 8.30 6.41
N ARG A 84 5.59 7.02 6.45
CA ARG A 84 5.63 6.21 7.67
C ARG A 84 7.06 6.03 8.18
N ARG A 85 8.03 5.77 7.29
CA ARG A 85 9.46 5.67 7.65
C ARG A 85 9.99 6.96 8.26
N MET A 86 9.75 8.12 7.60
CA MET A 86 10.17 9.42 8.13
C MET A 86 9.54 9.72 9.50
N ARG A 87 8.24 9.41 9.69
CA ARG A 87 7.59 9.57 11.00
C ARG A 87 8.22 8.65 12.05
N SER A 88 8.48 7.38 11.72
CA SER A 88 9.08 6.43 12.65
C SER A 88 10.47 6.85 13.12
N GLU A 89 11.31 7.39 12.23
CA GLU A 89 12.64 7.92 12.57
C GLU A 89 12.56 9.12 13.53
N ASN A 90 11.59 10.02 13.31
CA ASN A 90 11.34 11.16 14.19
C ASN A 90 10.88 10.71 15.59
N TYR A 91 9.96 9.74 15.67
CA TYR A 91 9.49 9.20 16.95
C TYR A 91 10.59 8.44 17.69
N LEU A 92 11.40 7.66 16.98
CA LEU A 92 12.53 6.93 17.57
C LEU A 92 13.58 7.90 18.12
N SER A 93 13.93 8.94 17.36
CA SER A 93 14.86 9.98 17.82
C SER A 93 14.33 10.71 19.07
N MET A 94 13.03 11.04 19.09
CA MET A 94 12.38 11.63 20.26
C MET A 94 12.38 10.69 21.46
N ALA A 95 12.01 9.42 21.26
CA ALA A 95 11.99 8.40 22.31
C ALA A 95 13.39 8.18 22.90
N LEU A 96 14.43 8.14 22.07
CA LEU A 96 15.82 8.05 22.51
C LEU A 96 16.25 9.29 23.30
N SER A 97 15.90 10.50 22.86
CA SER A 97 16.18 11.73 23.62
C SER A 97 15.49 11.75 24.98
N VAL A 98 14.20 11.36 25.04
CA VAL A 98 13.46 11.27 26.31
C VAL A 98 14.04 10.19 27.22
N ALA A 99 14.37 9.01 26.66
CA ALA A 99 14.99 7.93 27.42
C ALA A 99 16.37 8.32 27.96
N ALA A 100 17.20 8.99 27.15
CA ALA A 100 18.50 9.50 27.58
C ALA A 100 18.35 10.56 28.68
N HIS A 101 17.38 11.46 28.55
CA HIS A 101 17.10 12.46 29.58
C HIS A 101 16.61 11.82 30.89
N ALA A 102 15.68 10.87 30.82
CA ALA A 102 15.19 10.12 31.98
C ALA A 102 16.33 9.33 32.65
N ALA A 103 17.16 8.63 31.87
CA ALA A 103 18.32 7.89 32.40
C ALA A 103 19.32 8.83 33.10
N HIS A 104 19.56 10.02 32.57
CA HIS A 104 20.44 11.00 33.19
C HIS A 104 19.86 11.57 34.50
N GLN A 105 18.55 11.78 34.56
CA GLN A 105 17.87 12.16 35.80
C GLN A 105 17.89 11.04 36.85
N HIS A 106 17.69 9.78 36.44
CA HIS A 106 17.80 8.63 37.33
C HIS A 106 19.24 8.47 37.88
N ALA A 107 20.26 8.61 37.03
CA ALA A 107 21.66 8.53 37.43
C ALA A 107 22.07 9.67 38.40
N HIS A 108 21.58 10.89 38.19
CA HIS A 108 21.81 12.01 39.12
C HIS A 108 20.98 11.91 40.41
N GLY A 109 19.78 11.33 40.36
CA GLY A 109 18.95 11.05 41.53
C GLY A 109 19.56 9.99 42.45
N GLU A 110 20.23 8.98 41.88
CA GLU A 110 20.98 7.97 42.65
C GLU A 110 22.27 8.54 43.27
N ALA A 111 22.97 9.45 42.58
CA ALA A 111 24.19 10.08 43.09
C ALA A 111 23.95 11.06 44.27
N LEU A 112 22.71 11.52 44.46
CA LEU A 112 22.32 12.43 45.54
C LEU A 112 21.53 11.74 46.65
N ALA A 113 21.30 10.43 46.57
CA ALA A 113 20.72 9.68 47.68
C ALA A 113 21.75 9.63 48.83
N PRO A 114 21.50 10.29 49.98
CA PRO A 114 22.39 10.18 51.12
C PRO A 114 22.32 8.74 51.62
N THR A 115 23.46 8.06 51.59
CA THR A 115 23.65 6.81 52.33
C THR A 115 23.45 7.13 53.81
N LEU A 116 22.29 6.73 54.36
CA LEU A 116 22.06 6.63 55.80
C LEU A 116 22.88 5.49 56.39
#